data_AF-A0A3Q2DWL9-F1
#
_entry.id   AF-A0A3Q2DWL9-F1
#
_cell.length_a   1.000
_cell.length_b   1.000
_cell.length_c   1.000
_cell.angle_alpha   90.00
_cell.angle_beta   90.00
_cell.angle_gamma   90.00
#
_symmetry.space_group_name_H-M   'P 1'
#
loop_
_entity.id
_entity.type
_entity.pdbx_description
1 polymer ?
#
loop_
_entity_poly.entity_id
_entity_poly.type
_entity_poly.pdbx_seq_one_letter_code
_entity_poly.pdbx_strand_id
1 'polypeptide(L)'
;MQCSAFSPLVVLELLPDTKQEAITWLLGRIREPQETGGAGLLVEQLGPGLGAVEKENPNLFLVGASRERLLSGAEDVGLFKEYSDGSMRGFTCSNKQHFKDFQGDGDGFLSMAECQHIIKHELDTLRAKDETHVPGYSHAKLYPGKSIIRRLLSKGILIQMFPLHQPEELKRLSFSWYKKVKLSLQPLDDIRRYYGEGQALYFGFLEYFTFALVPMALFGVPYYLFDWEDYDKYVVFAGFNVIWCTIILELWKRCSASLAYRWGTLSRKKAFEEPRPGFHGVLGFNPVTGREEPLYPNAKRQLRIYLVSLPFVLLCLYLSLYVMMIYFQMEAWVLSIHDQEPSFWTAVLLFIPSIIYAVVIEAMNLVYRYAAEFLTEWGKTAAPAAQNALSELLLHLDVHQLLTFVRKLVNHRFSFSSLTSSITSDLLSLHLQLAFETMSVIAVVTNCGLIGMSPQVRAFFPDSDSQLILWTVAIEVIHPRLLSHLQPDPHTHIPKPPLHYKAHTHYDTPTSIQSTSSS
;
A
#
# COMPACT_ATOMS: atom_id res chain seq x y z
N MET A 1 4.40 -34.02 -11.88
CA MET A 1 4.35 -32.77 -12.67
C MET A 1 4.68 -33.17 -14.10
N GLN A 2 3.73 -33.05 -15.04
CA GLN A 2 4.09 -33.10 -16.46
C GLN A 2 5.15 -32.01 -16.69
N CYS A 3 6.24 -32.35 -17.39
CA CYS A 3 7.21 -31.35 -17.83
C CYS A 3 6.47 -30.40 -18.79
N SER A 4 6.04 -29.25 -18.29
CA SER A 4 5.66 -28.13 -19.12
C SER A 4 6.87 -27.71 -19.96
N ALA A 5 6.65 -27.21 -21.18
CA ALA A 5 7.77 -26.82 -22.06
C ALA A 5 8.55 -25.61 -21.52
N PHE A 6 8.00 -24.92 -20.52
CA PHE A 6 8.58 -23.77 -19.83
C PHE A 6 8.24 -23.77 -18.33
N SER A 7 8.89 -22.92 -17.55
CA SER A 7 8.59 -22.72 -16.12
C SER A 7 7.30 -21.90 -15.94
N PRO A 8 6.21 -22.47 -15.38
CA PRO A 8 4.97 -21.74 -15.20
C PRO A 8 5.11 -20.76 -14.04
N LEU A 9 4.69 -19.51 -14.26
CA LEU A 9 4.86 -18.41 -13.29
C LEU A 9 3.52 -17.83 -12.81
N VAL A 10 2.54 -17.73 -13.70
CA VAL A 10 1.21 -17.17 -13.42
C VAL A 10 0.13 -18.12 -13.90
N VAL A 11 -0.98 -18.19 -13.18
CA VAL A 11 -2.17 -18.96 -13.56
C VAL A 11 -3.29 -18.00 -13.94
N LEU A 12 -3.96 -18.30 -15.05
CA LEU A 12 -5.21 -17.68 -15.47
C LEU A 12 -6.34 -18.69 -15.30
N GLU A 13 -7.34 -18.33 -14.51
CA GLU A 13 -8.53 -19.15 -14.30
C GLU A 13 -9.74 -18.51 -14.99
N LEU A 14 -10.25 -19.17 -16.03
CA LEU A 14 -11.44 -18.75 -16.75
C LEU A 14 -12.67 -19.52 -16.26
N LEU A 15 -13.85 -18.96 -16.52
CA LEU A 15 -15.12 -19.59 -16.18
C LEU A 15 -15.25 -20.94 -16.92
N PRO A 16 -15.78 -22.02 -16.31
CA PRO A 16 -15.96 -23.32 -16.97
C PRO A 16 -16.76 -23.25 -18.27
N ASP A 17 -17.80 -22.40 -18.30
CA ASP A 17 -18.70 -22.18 -19.44
C ASP A 17 -18.17 -21.12 -20.43
N THR A 18 -16.85 -20.90 -20.45
CA THR A 18 -16.26 -19.93 -21.38
C THR A 18 -16.28 -20.47 -22.80
N LYS A 19 -16.84 -19.70 -23.73
CA LYS A 19 -16.86 -20.06 -25.16
C LYS A 19 -15.45 -20.29 -25.71
N GLN A 20 -15.27 -21.37 -26.46
CA GLN A 20 -13.96 -21.72 -27.02
C GLN A 20 -13.37 -20.62 -27.92
N GLU A 21 -14.20 -19.89 -28.67
CA GLU A 21 -13.77 -18.75 -29.49
C GLU A 21 -13.11 -17.63 -28.66
N ALA A 22 -13.64 -17.37 -27.45
CA ALA A 22 -13.08 -16.36 -26.55
C ALA A 22 -11.73 -16.81 -25.98
N ILE A 23 -11.61 -18.10 -25.67
CA ILE A 23 -10.38 -18.72 -25.17
C ILE A 23 -9.31 -18.67 -26.26
N THR A 24 -9.60 -19.14 -27.48
CA THR A 24 -8.62 -19.14 -28.58
C THR A 24 -8.18 -17.74 -28.95
N TRP A 25 -9.11 -16.77 -28.96
CA TRP A 25 -8.76 -15.36 -29.16
C TRP A 25 -7.84 -14.83 -28.07
N LEU A 26 -8.18 -15.03 -26.79
CA LEU A 26 -7.36 -14.56 -25.68
C LEU A 26 -5.96 -15.17 -25.71
N LEU A 27 -5.87 -16.49 -25.92
CA LEU A 27 -4.59 -17.19 -26.04
C LEU A 27 -3.78 -16.71 -27.25
N GLY A 28 -4.44 -16.41 -28.37
CA GLY A 28 -3.82 -15.80 -29.53
C GLY A 28 -3.17 -14.46 -29.19
N ARG A 29 -3.92 -13.55 -28.55
CA ARG A 29 -3.41 -12.22 -28.15
C ARG A 29 -2.27 -12.30 -27.13
N ILE A 30 -2.27 -13.29 -26.24
CA ILE A 30 -1.17 -13.48 -25.28
C ILE A 30 0.10 -14.02 -25.97
N ARG A 31 -0.04 -14.89 -26.97
CA ARG A 31 1.08 -15.51 -27.71
C ARG A 31 1.66 -14.62 -28.80
N GLU A 32 0.85 -13.77 -29.42
CA GLU A 32 1.27 -12.82 -30.46
C GLU A 32 2.42 -11.92 -29.98
N PRO A 33 3.40 -11.59 -30.83
CA PRO A 33 4.52 -10.72 -30.47
C PRO A 33 4.07 -9.29 -30.15
N GLN A 34 4.89 -8.54 -29.39
CA GLN A 34 4.61 -7.15 -29.03
C GLN A 34 4.45 -6.24 -30.27
N GLU A 35 5.15 -6.53 -31.38
CA GLU A 35 5.04 -5.77 -32.64
C GLU A 35 3.61 -5.77 -33.22
N THR A 36 2.92 -6.90 -33.14
CA THR A 36 1.50 -7.02 -33.55
C THR A 36 0.56 -6.57 -32.43
N GLY A 37 1.10 -6.15 -31.28
CA GLY A 37 0.37 -5.72 -30.09
C GLY A 37 -0.18 -6.86 -29.25
N GLY A 38 0.45 -8.04 -29.29
CA GLY A 38 0.26 -9.09 -28.29
C GLY A 38 1.28 -8.99 -27.15
N ALA A 39 1.33 -9.99 -26.27
CA ALA A 39 2.25 -10.01 -25.12
C ALA A 39 3.54 -10.83 -25.35
N GLY A 40 3.60 -11.70 -26.36
CA GLY A 40 4.75 -12.57 -26.63
C GLY A 40 5.04 -13.58 -25.51
N LEU A 41 3.99 -13.99 -24.77
CA LEU A 41 4.11 -14.90 -23.63
C LEU A 41 3.77 -16.33 -24.04
N LEU A 42 4.31 -17.29 -23.28
CA LEU A 42 4.05 -18.71 -23.46
C LEU A 42 2.83 -19.10 -22.61
N VAL A 43 1.89 -19.81 -23.22
CA VAL A 43 0.67 -20.25 -22.52
C VAL A 43 0.39 -21.71 -22.82
N GLU A 44 0.17 -22.49 -21.77
CA GLU A 44 -0.22 -23.90 -21.83
C GLU A 44 -1.52 -24.11 -21.05
N GLN A 45 -2.45 -24.88 -21.62
CA GLN A 45 -3.62 -25.32 -20.87
C GLN A 45 -3.20 -26.45 -19.93
N LEU A 46 -3.62 -26.39 -18.67
CA LEU A 46 -3.33 -27.44 -17.71
C LEU A 46 -4.10 -28.71 -18.08
N GLY A 47 -3.41 -29.69 -18.67
CA GLY A 47 -4.01 -30.96 -19.06
C GLY A 47 -4.63 -31.75 -17.89
N PRO A 48 -5.50 -32.73 -18.17
CA PRO A 48 -5.93 -33.70 -17.17
C PRO A 48 -4.69 -34.49 -16.74
N GLY A 49 -4.22 -34.26 -15.50
CA GLY A 49 -3.07 -35.00 -14.98
C GLY A 49 -3.40 -36.48 -14.91
N LEU A 50 -2.39 -37.35 -15.13
CA LEU A 50 -2.52 -38.77 -14.84
C LEU A 50 -2.93 -38.95 -13.36
N GLY A 51 -4.19 -39.32 -13.11
CA GLY A 51 -4.70 -39.75 -11.80
C GLY A 51 -5.43 -38.72 -10.94
N ALA A 52 -5.95 -37.62 -11.49
CA ALA A 52 -6.74 -36.66 -10.70
C ALA A 52 -8.25 -36.80 -10.97
N VAL A 53 -9.00 -36.95 -9.88
CA VAL A 53 -10.45 -36.71 -9.71
C VAL A 53 -10.95 -35.60 -10.64
N GLU A 54 -12.15 -35.77 -11.22
CA GLU A 54 -12.83 -34.75 -12.05
C GLU A 54 -12.57 -33.34 -11.51
N LYS A 55 -11.78 -32.55 -12.24
CA LYS A 55 -11.43 -31.19 -11.81
C LYS A 55 -12.68 -30.32 -11.85
N GLU A 56 -12.92 -29.56 -10.78
CA GLU A 56 -14.04 -28.61 -10.68
C GLU A 56 -14.03 -27.53 -11.79
N ASN A 57 -12.86 -27.19 -12.35
CA ASN A 57 -12.74 -26.25 -13.47
C ASN A 57 -11.75 -26.75 -14.55
N PRO A 58 -12.17 -26.97 -15.81
CA PRO A 58 -11.30 -27.39 -16.90
C PRO A 58 -10.47 -26.25 -17.53
N ASN A 59 -10.80 -24.98 -17.23
CA ASN A 59 -10.26 -23.80 -17.92
C ASN A 59 -9.15 -23.09 -17.13
N LEU A 60 -8.11 -23.84 -16.77
CA LEU A 60 -6.90 -23.34 -16.11
C LEU A 60 -5.74 -23.26 -17.11
N PHE A 61 -5.15 -22.07 -17.24
CA PHE A 61 -4.04 -21.81 -18.14
C PHE A 61 -2.80 -21.35 -17.38
N LEU A 62 -1.67 -21.96 -17.69
CA LEU A 62 -0.36 -21.63 -17.16
C LEU A 62 0.31 -20.64 -18.11
N VAL A 63 0.78 -19.53 -17.58
CA VAL A 63 1.49 -18.49 -18.31
C VAL A 63 2.94 -18.42 -17.84
N GLY A 64 3.85 -18.34 -18.80
CA GLY A 64 5.27 -18.14 -18.60
C GLY A 64 5.85 -17.34 -19.75
N ALA A 65 7.17 -17.24 -19.80
CA ALA A 65 7.87 -16.47 -20.83
C ALA A 65 9.23 -17.09 -21.11
N SER A 66 9.79 -16.80 -22.29
CA SER A 66 11.19 -17.08 -22.55
C SER A 66 12.09 -16.14 -21.73
N ARG A 67 13.34 -16.54 -21.49
CA ARG A 67 14.31 -15.73 -20.75
C ARG A 67 14.55 -14.38 -21.42
N GLU A 68 14.71 -14.36 -22.74
CA GLU A 68 14.88 -13.12 -23.51
C GLU A 68 13.68 -12.20 -23.35
N ARG A 69 12.47 -12.75 -23.37
CA ARG A 69 11.25 -11.97 -23.17
C ARG A 69 11.14 -11.36 -21.78
N LEU A 70 11.58 -12.09 -20.74
CA LEU A 70 11.63 -11.58 -19.37
C LEU A 70 12.65 -10.44 -19.23
N LEU A 71 13.80 -10.53 -19.91
CA LEU A 71 14.79 -9.45 -19.91
C LEU A 71 14.24 -8.20 -20.63
N SER A 72 13.61 -8.35 -21.79
CA SER A 72 12.94 -7.23 -22.48
C SER A 72 11.84 -6.62 -21.61
N GLY A 73 11.01 -7.45 -20.96
CA GLY A 73 9.99 -6.98 -20.04
C GLY A 73 10.56 -6.29 -18.78
N ALA A 74 11.74 -6.70 -18.31
CA ALA A 74 12.43 -6.02 -17.21
C ALA A 74 12.89 -4.60 -17.59
N GLU A 75 13.26 -4.38 -18.85
CA GLU A 75 13.56 -3.08 -19.42
C GLU A 75 12.28 -2.23 -19.59
N ASP A 76 11.19 -2.82 -20.09
CA ASP A 76 9.88 -2.16 -20.25
C ASP A 76 9.31 -1.66 -18.91
N VAL A 77 9.44 -2.47 -17.85
CA VAL A 77 9.09 -2.12 -16.47
C VAL A 77 10.06 -1.10 -15.86
N GLY A 78 11.28 -1.00 -16.39
CA GLY A 78 12.32 -0.09 -15.92
C GLY A 78 12.89 -0.51 -14.56
N LEU A 79 13.21 -1.80 -14.38
CA LEU A 79 13.83 -2.30 -13.15
C LEU A 79 15.21 -1.68 -12.92
N PHE A 80 15.53 -1.32 -11.67
CA PHE A 80 16.85 -0.82 -11.30
C PHE A 80 17.66 -1.92 -10.61
N LYS A 81 18.89 -2.12 -11.06
CA LYS A 81 19.82 -3.15 -10.56
C LYS A 81 21.20 -2.54 -10.29
N GLU A 82 21.97 -3.20 -9.44
CA GLU A 82 23.34 -2.79 -9.11
C GLU A 82 24.27 -3.09 -10.30
N TYR A 83 24.95 -2.06 -10.76
CA TYR A 83 25.95 -2.16 -11.81
C TYR A 83 27.30 -2.60 -11.19
N SER A 84 28.24 -3.08 -12.00
CA SER A 84 29.55 -3.55 -11.54
C SER A 84 30.39 -2.50 -10.80
N ASP A 85 30.08 -1.21 -10.98
CA ASP A 85 30.70 -0.08 -10.26
C ASP A 85 30.04 0.25 -8.90
N GLY A 86 29.01 -0.51 -8.50
CA GLY A 86 28.23 -0.28 -7.28
C GLY A 86 27.15 0.79 -7.41
N SER A 87 26.97 1.39 -8.60
CA SER A 87 25.89 2.35 -8.86
C SER A 87 24.57 1.66 -9.22
N MET A 88 23.45 2.25 -8.80
CA MET A 88 22.11 1.76 -9.17
C MET A 88 21.70 2.36 -10.51
N ARG A 89 21.46 1.51 -11.51
CA ARG A 89 21.07 1.93 -12.87
C ARG A 89 19.85 1.15 -13.36
N GLY A 90 19.08 1.78 -14.25
CA GLY A 90 17.98 1.11 -14.95
C GLY A 90 18.52 -0.01 -15.83
N PHE A 91 17.84 -1.16 -15.81
CA PHE A 91 18.18 -2.32 -16.60
C PHE A 91 17.89 -2.05 -18.09
N THR A 92 18.83 -2.45 -18.94
CA THR A 92 18.73 -2.31 -20.40
C THR A 92 19.35 -3.55 -21.01
N CYS A 93 18.66 -4.17 -21.97
CA CYS A 93 19.12 -5.40 -22.62
C CYS A 93 20.48 -5.22 -23.30
N SER A 94 20.77 -4.03 -23.84
CA SER A 94 22.07 -3.69 -24.45
C SER A 94 23.24 -3.76 -23.48
N ASN A 95 23.02 -3.40 -22.20
CA ASN A 95 24.06 -3.27 -21.19
C ASN A 95 24.04 -4.41 -20.15
N LYS A 96 23.35 -5.52 -20.45
CA LYS A 96 23.08 -6.62 -19.50
C LYS A 96 24.34 -7.22 -18.85
N GLN A 97 25.46 -7.29 -19.57
CA GLN A 97 26.71 -7.89 -19.09
C GLN A 97 27.41 -7.08 -17.98
N HIS A 98 27.10 -5.80 -17.85
CA HIS A 98 27.76 -4.92 -16.87
C HIS A 98 27.07 -4.90 -15.50
N PHE A 99 25.94 -5.59 -15.35
CA PHE A 99 25.26 -5.74 -14.07
C PHE A 99 25.92 -6.83 -13.24
N LYS A 100 26.08 -6.56 -11.93
CA LYS A 100 26.88 -7.38 -11.01
C LYS A 100 26.40 -8.83 -10.89
N ASP A 101 25.08 -9.02 -10.90
CA ASP A 101 24.44 -10.32 -10.72
C ASP A 101 24.19 -11.06 -12.06
N PHE A 102 24.62 -10.48 -13.19
CA PHE A 102 24.42 -11.09 -14.50
C PHE A 102 25.61 -12.00 -14.85
N GLN A 103 25.45 -13.31 -14.67
CA GLN A 103 26.46 -14.31 -15.02
C GLN A 103 25.93 -15.30 -16.07
N GLY A 104 26.78 -15.67 -17.05
CA GLY A 104 26.44 -16.62 -18.10
C GLY A 104 25.21 -16.19 -18.90
N ASP A 105 24.19 -17.04 -18.93
CA ASP A 105 22.91 -16.80 -19.62
C ASP A 105 21.93 -15.92 -18.82
N GLY A 106 22.31 -15.45 -17.62
CA GLY A 106 21.46 -14.65 -16.74
C GLY A 106 20.51 -15.48 -15.88
N ASP A 107 20.84 -16.75 -15.63
CA ASP A 107 20.02 -17.64 -14.79
C ASP A 107 20.06 -17.16 -13.32
N GLY A 108 18.87 -16.93 -12.74
CA GLY A 108 18.74 -16.36 -11.39
C GLY A 108 19.00 -14.85 -11.27
N PHE A 109 19.24 -14.13 -12.37
CA PHE A 109 19.39 -12.66 -12.36
C PHE A 109 18.10 -11.95 -11.94
N LEU A 110 16.97 -12.42 -12.47
CA LEU A 110 15.63 -11.98 -12.09
C LEU A 110 15.08 -12.90 -11.00
N SER A 111 14.56 -12.32 -9.94
CA SER A 111 13.85 -13.08 -8.90
C SER A 111 12.52 -13.60 -9.44
N MET A 112 11.95 -14.61 -8.77
CA MET A 112 10.64 -15.13 -9.14
C MET A 112 9.55 -14.05 -9.01
N ALA A 113 9.62 -13.22 -7.96
CA ALA A 113 8.71 -12.09 -7.80
C ALA A 113 8.83 -11.08 -8.94
N GLU A 114 10.04 -10.78 -9.41
CA GLU A 114 10.27 -9.89 -10.56
C GLU A 114 9.73 -10.50 -11.84
N CYS A 115 9.98 -11.79 -12.10
CA CYS A 115 9.44 -12.48 -13.28
C CYS A 115 7.90 -12.49 -13.30
N GLN A 116 7.27 -12.78 -12.16
CA GLN A 116 5.82 -12.73 -12.02
C GLN A 116 5.26 -11.32 -12.18
N HIS A 117 5.97 -10.31 -11.66
CA HIS A 117 5.60 -8.92 -11.81
C HIS A 117 5.68 -8.46 -13.27
N ILE A 118 6.72 -8.87 -14.00
CA ILE A 118 6.87 -8.59 -15.43
C ILE A 118 5.71 -9.22 -16.21
N ILE A 119 5.41 -10.51 -15.99
CA ILE A 119 4.28 -11.17 -16.68
C ILE A 119 2.96 -10.49 -16.36
N LYS A 120 2.73 -10.12 -15.09
CA LYS A 120 1.55 -9.36 -14.70
C LYS A 120 1.48 -8.02 -15.43
N HIS A 121 2.59 -7.29 -15.50
CA HIS A 121 2.67 -6.01 -16.21
C HIS A 121 2.27 -6.19 -17.68
N GLU A 122 2.87 -7.13 -18.40
CA GLU A 122 2.58 -7.39 -19.81
C GLU A 122 1.12 -7.79 -20.08
N LEU A 123 0.55 -8.63 -19.21
CA LEU A 123 -0.86 -9.01 -19.28
C LEU A 123 -1.78 -7.81 -18.99
N ASP A 124 -1.44 -6.99 -18.00
CA ASP A 124 -2.19 -5.79 -17.65
C ASP A 124 -2.10 -4.75 -18.77
N THR A 125 -0.95 -4.63 -19.47
CA THR A 125 -0.68 -3.75 -20.62
C THR A 125 -1.41 -4.18 -21.89
N LEU A 126 -1.82 -5.44 -22.02
CA LEU A 126 -2.54 -5.96 -23.19
C LEU A 126 -3.81 -5.14 -23.52
N ARG A 127 -3.80 -4.38 -24.62
CA ARG A 127 -4.90 -3.51 -25.06
C ARG A 127 -5.66 -4.10 -26.27
N ALA A 128 -6.95 -3.79 -26.35
CA ALA A 128 -7.75 -3.98 -27.56
C ALA A 128 -7.35 -2.94 -28.61
N LYS A 129 -7.29 -3.36 -29.89
CA LYS A 129 -6.97 -2.50 -31.02
C LYS A 129 -8.23 -2.28 -31.86
N ASP A 130 -8.56 -3.25 -32.69
CA ASP A 130 -9.68 -3.18 -33.64
C ASP A 130 -10.94 -3.87 -33.13
N GLU A 131 -10.84 -4.61 -32.02
CA GLU A 131 -11.94 -5.40 -31.49
C GLU A 131 -13.01 -4.53 -30.81
N THR A 132 -14.27 -4.69 -31.24
CA THR A 132 -15.42 -3.99 -30.67
C THR A 132 -16.06 -4.73 -29.49
N HIS A 133 -15.84 -6.04 -29.40
CA HIS A 133 -16.35 -6.91 -28.33
C HIS A 133 -15.45 -8.13 -28.18
N VAL A 134 -15.52 -8.77 -27.00
CA VAL A 134 -14.86 -10.07 -26.80
C VAL A 134 -15.60 -11.11 -27.65
N PRO A 135 -14.90 -11.90 -28.49
CA PRO A 135 -15.52 -12.96 -29.28
C PRO A 135 -16.41 -13.87 -28.43
N GLY A 136 -17.61 -14.17 -28.91
CA GLY A 136 -18.61 -14.94 -28.16
C GLY A 136 -19.40 -14.15 -27.10
N TYR A 137 -18.98 -12.94 -26.71
CA TYR A 137 -19.64 -12.14 -25.66
C TYR A 137 -19.99 -10.73 -26.15
N SER A 138 -21.17 -10.57 -26.78
CA SER A 138 -21.66 -9.28 -27.29
C SER A 138 -21.87 -8.20 -26.21
N HIS A 139 -22.11 -8.61 -24.96
CA HIS A 139 -22.24 -7.69 -23.82
C HIS A 139 -20.89 -7.18 -23.28
N ALA A 140 -19.77 -7.79 -23.68
CA ALA A 140 -18.42 -7.42 -23.28
C ALA A 140 -17.76 -6.51 -24.33
N LYS A 141 -18.25 -5.27 -24.42
CA LYS A 141 -17.74 -4.27 -25.39
C LYS A 141 -16.29 -3.88 -25.11
N LEU A 142 -15.47 -3.94 -26.14
CA LEU A 142 -14.10 -3.44 -26.17
C LEU A 142 -14.07 -2.14 -26.98
N TYR A 143 -13.20 -1.23 -26.58
CA TYR A 143 -12.88 -0.03 -27.33
C TYR A 143 -11.36 0.05 -27.48
N PRO A 144 -10.86 0.70 -28.54
CA PRO A 144 -9.42 0.83 -28.74
C PRO A 144 -8.73 1.34 -27.47
N GLY A 145 -7.60 0.73 -27.12
CA GLY A 145 -6.81 1.07 -25.94
C GLY A 145 -7.41 0.67 -24.59
N LYS A 146 -8.48 -0.15 -24.56
CA LYS A 146 -8.97 -0.76 -23.31
C LYS A 146 -8.17 -2.01 -22.96
N SER A 147 -7.74 -2.15 -21.70
CA SER A 147 -7.14 -3.38 -21.18
C SER A 147 -8.10 -4.57 -21.31
N ILE A 148 -7.63 -5.63 -21.97
CA ILE A 148 -8.38 -6.85 -22.24
C ILE A 148 -8.60 -7.64 -20.95
N ILE A 149 -7.51 -7.91 -20.19
CA ILE A 149 -7.56 -8.68 -18.94
C ILE A 149 -8.53 -8.05 -17.94
N ARG A 150 -8.51 -6.72 -17.77
CA ARG A 150 -9.44 -6.05 -16.86
C ARG A 150 -10.89 -6.18 -17.31
N ARG A 151 -11.16 -6.11 -18.61
CA ARG A 151 -12.52 -6.27 -19.12
C ARG A 151 -13.02 -7.69 -18.82
N LEU A 152 -12.18 -8.71 -19.02
CA LEU A 152 -12.50 -10.10 -18.72
C LEU A 152 -12.78 -10.31 -17.22
N LEU A 153 -11.97 -9.73 -16.34
CA LEU A 153 -12.22 -9.75 -14.87
C LEU A 153 -13.54 -9.07 -14.52
N SER A 154 -13.80 -7.87 -15.04
CA SER A 154 -15.01 -7.10 -14.72
C SER A 154 -16.31 -7.74 -15.19
N LYS A 155 -16.23 -8.61 -16.21
CA LYS A 155 -17.37 -9.34 -16.77
C LYS A 155 -17.47 -10.77 -16.25
N GLY A 156 -16.56 -11.18 -15.36
CA GLY A 156 -16.54 -12.54 -14.78
C GLY A 156 -16.21 -13.63 -15.79
N ILE A 157 -15.58 -13.28 -16.93
CA ILE A 157 -15.10 -14.28 -17.91
C ILE A 157 -13.77 -14.86 -17.41
N LEU A 158 -12.89 -13.98 -16.93
CA LEU A 158 -11.72 -14.37 -16.14
C LEU A 158 -12.11 -14.24 -14.67
N ILE A 159 -11.97 -15.32 -13.91
CA ILE A 159 -12.30 -15.35 -12.48
C ILE A 159 -11.17 -14.67 -11.72
N GLN A 160 -9.94 -15.16 -11.91
CA GLN A 160 -8.77 -14.67 -11.21
C GLN A 160 -7.47 -14.93 -11.99
N MET A 161 -6.46 -14.13 -11.65
CA MET A 161 -5.09 -14.26 -12.11
C MET A 161 -4.19 -14.21 -10.88
N PHE A 162 -3.40 -15.26 -10.63
CA PHE A 162 -2.54 -15.34 -9.45
C PHE A 162 -1.17 -15.97 -9.77
N PRO A 163 -0.10 -15.55 -9.08
CA PRO A 163 1.22 -16.13 -9.23
C PRO A 163 1.32 -17.53 -8.60
N LEU A 164 2.21 -18.37 -9.13
CA LEU A 164 2.49 -19.69 -8.56
C LEU A 164 3.55 -19.62 -7.47
N HIS A 165 3.29 -20.31 -6.35
CA HIS A 165 4.27 -20.51 -5.30
C HIS A 165 5.26 -21.63 -5.66
N GLN A 166 6.55 -21.38 -5.42
CA GLN A 166 7.57 -22.43 -5.45
C GLN A 166 7.75 -23.03 -4.05
N PRO A 167 7.39 -24.31 -3.83
CA PRO A 167 7.38 -24.90 -2.51
C PRO A 167 8.79 -25.04 -1.91
N GLU A 168 9.81 -25.21 -2.75
CA GLU A 168 11.20 -25.38 -2.29
C GLU A 168 11.78 -24.09 -1.71
N GLU A 169 11.65 -22.98 -2.43
CA GLU A 169 12.10 -21.65 -1.96
C GLU A 169 11.33 -21.21 -0.72
N LEU A 170 9.99 -21.41 -0.72
CA LEU A 170 9.15 -21.08 0.44
C LEU A 170 9.57 -21.87 1.69
N LYS A 171 9.90 -23.16 1.52
CA LYS A 171 10.37 -23.99 2.63
C LYS A 171 11.70 -23.49 3.17
N ARG A 172 12.64 -23.09 2.31
CA ARG A 172 13.93 -22.49 2.70
C ARG A 172 13.72 -21.17 3.46
N LEU A 173 12.88 -20.27 2.91
CA LEU A 173 12.53 -19.00 3.55
C LEU A 173 11.89 -19.24 4.93
N SER A 174 10.91 -20.14 5.03
CA SER A 174 10.24 -20.48 6.30
C SER A 174 11.21 -20.96 7.38
N PHE A 175 12.25 -21.69 6.98
CA PHE A 175 13.25 -22.21 7.91
C PHE A 175 14.20 -21.12 8.41
N SER A 176 14.55 -20.17 7.55
CA SER A 176 15.38 -19.01 7.92
C SER A 176 14.63 -17.98 8.77
N TRP A 177 13.33 -17.81 8.52
CA TRP A 177 12.58 -16.68 9.05
C TRP A 177 11.98 -16.94 10.44
N TYR A 178 11.19 -18.00 10.62
CA TYR A 178 10.42 -18.20 11.86
C TYR A 178 10.60 -19.57 12.52
N LYS A 179 11.10 -20.60 11.81
CA LYS A 179 11.32 -21.92 12.42
C LYS A 179 12.58 -21.99 13.29
N LYS A 180 13.49 -21.02 13.16
CA LYS A 180 14.63 -20.86 14.06
C LYS A 180 14.30 -19.77 15.07
N VAL A 181 14.23 -20.14 16.35
CA VAL A 181 14.16 -19.16 17.44
C VAL A 181 15.56 -18.56 17.59
N LYS A 182 15.83 -17.53 16.78
CA LYS A 182 17.01 -16.69 16.90
C LYS A 182 16.54 -15.27 17.12
N LEU A 183 17.17 -14.58 18.06
CA LEU A 183 17.02 -13.14 18.26
C LEU A 183 17.82 -12.37 17.18
N SER A 184 17.73 -12.84 15.94
CA SER A 184 18.39 -12.26 14.77
C SER A 184 17.42 -11.38 14.00
N LEU A 185 17.97 -10.39 13.32
CA LEU A 185 17.22 -9.54 12.40
C LEU A 185 16.50 -10.38 11.33
N GLN A 186 15.36 -9.89 10.83
CA GLN A 186 14.59 -10.61 9.82
C GLN A 186 15.35 -10.62 8.48
N PRO A 187 15.30 -11.71 7.69
CA PRO A 187 15.96 -11.79 6.39
C PRO A 187 15.17 -11.02 5.31
N LEU A 188 15.20 -9.68 5.39
CA LEU A 188 14.41 -8.79 4.52
C LEU A 188 14.70 -8.99 3.03
N ASP A 189 15.95 -9.29 2.66
CA ASP A 189 16.33 -9.48 1.25
C ASP A 189 15.76 -10.77 0.66
N ASP A 190 15.62 -11.83 1.46
CA ASP A 190 15.01 -13.09 1.01
C ASP A 190 13.49 -12.98 0.92
N ILE A 191 12.87 -12.27 1.87
CA ILE A 191 11.44 -11.90 1.81
C ILE A 191 11.17 -11.09 0.55
N ARG A 192 12.03 -10.11 0.23
CA ARG A 192 11.92 -9.30 -0.99
C ARG A 192 12.00 -10.15 -2.26
N ARG A 193 12.98 -11.05 -2.37
CA ARG A 193 13.14 -11.89 -3.57
C ARG A 193 11.93 -12.78 -3.83
N TYR A 194 11.23 -13.19 -2.78
CA TYR A 194 10.08 -14.09 -2.87
C TYR A 194 8.73 -13.36 -2.99
N TYR A 195 8.48 -12.35 -2.15
CA TYR A 195 7.19 -11.63 -2.08
C TYR A 195 7.18 -10.25 -2.76
N GLY A 196 8.35 -9.75 -3.16
CA GLY A 196 8.52 -8.40 -3.73
C GLY A 196 8.82 -7.32 -2.68
N GLU A 197 9.10 -6.10 -3.16
CA GLU A 197 9.54 -4.99 -2.31
C GLU A 197 8.47 -4.46 -1.36
N GLY A 198 7.19 -4.50 -1.76
CA GLY A 198 6.08 -3.98 -0.94
C GLY A 198 5.96 -4.74 0.39
N GLN A 199 5.88 -6.07 0.31
CA GLN A 199 5.79 -6.95 1.47
C GLN A 199 7.08 -6.93 2.30
N ALA A 200 8.26 -6.86 1.66
CA ALA A 200 9.53 -6.75 2.36
C ALA A 200 9.65 -5.43 3.15
N LEU A 201 9.17 -4.31 2.59
CA LEU A 201 9.13 -3.04 3.31
C LEU A 201 8.23 -3.12 4.54
N TYR A 202 7.11 -3.85 4.45
CA TYR A 202 6.22 -4.10 5.58
C TYR A 202 6.87 -4.87 6.71
N PHE A 203 7.51 -5.99 6.42
CA PHE A 203 8.22 -6.73 7.45
C PHE A 203 9.41 -5.95 8.01
N GLY A 204 10.09 -5.15 7.19
CA GLY A 204 11.13 -4.23 7.64
C GLY A 204 10.60 -3.14 8.58
N PHE A 205 9.43 -2.58 8.29
CA PHE A 205 8.76 -1.63 9.18
C PHE A 205 8.34 -2.28 10.49
N LEU A 206 7.73 -3.46 10.42
CA LEU A 206 7.27 -4.21 11.60
C LEU A 206 8.44 -4.54 12.53
N GLU A 207 9.56 -4.99 11.98
CA GLU A 207 10.78 -5.24 12.72
C GLU A 207 11.30 -3.97 13.40
N TYR A 208 11.44 -2.89 12.63
CA TYR A 208 11.87 -1.59 13.14
C TYR A 208 10.97 -1.10 14.28
N PHE A 209 9.65 -1.15 14.08
CA PHE A 209 8.66 -0.67 15.03
C PHE A 209 8.65 -1.52 16.31
N THR A 210 8.84 -2.84 16.21
CA THR A 210 8.96 -3.72 17.37
C THR A 210 10.17 -3.35 18.23
N PHE A 211 11.33 -3.11 17.62
CA PHE A 211 12.51 -2.65 18.35
C PHE A 211 12.35 -1.23 18.91
N ALA A 212 11.67 -0.34 18.18
CA ALA A 212 11.38 1.02 18.63
C ALA A 212 10.46 1.08 19.86
N LEU A 213 9.58 0.09 20.05
CA LEU A 213 8.72 -0.01 21.24
C LEU A 213 9.43 -0.56 22.47
N VAL A 214 10.59 -1.22 22.33
CA VAL A 214 11.31 -1.79 23.48
C VAL A 214 11.71 -0.72 24.50
N PRO A 215 12.33 0.42 24.12
CA PRO A 215 12.62 1.49 25.08
C PRO A 215 11.35 2.06 25.73
N MET A 216 10.26 2.23 24.98
CA MET A 216 8.98 2.68 25.54
C MET A 216 8.45 1.73 26.61
N ALA A 217 8.54 0.42 26.38
CA ALA A 217 8.14 -0.58 27.35
C ALA A 217 9.09 -0.62 28.58
N LEU A 218 10.39 -0.49 28.36
CA LEU A 218 11.40 -0.46 29.43
C LEU A 218 11.23 0.75 30.35
N PHE A 219 10.84 1.91 29.79
CA PHE A 219 10.51 3.08 30.59
C PHE A 219 9.09 2.99 31.20
N GLY A 220 8.09 2.49 30.47
CA GLY A 220 6.70 2.45 30.93
C GLY A 220 6.41 1.40 32.02
N VAL A 221 7.06 0.23 31.98
CA VAL A 221 6.79 -0.86 32.94
C VAL A 221 7.17 -0.48 34.38
N PRO A 222 8.36 0.08 34.67
CA PRO A 222 8.69 0.57 36.01
C PRO A 222 7.73 1.66 36.50
N TYR A 223 7.32 2.58 35.61
CA TYR A 223 6.36 3.63 35.96
C TYR A 223 5.03 3.06 36.43
N TYR A 224 4.55 2.00 35.78
CA TYR A 224 3.33 1.29 36.17
C TYR A 224 3.50 0.44 37.44
N LEU A 225 4.60 -0.32 37.56
CA LEU A 225 4.81 -1.25 38.68
C LEU A 225 5.12 -0.55 40.01
N PHE A 226 5.86 0.56 39.97
CA PHE A 226 6.25 1.31 41.16
C PHE A 226 5.31 2.48 41.49
N ASP A 227 4.20 2.60 40.77
CA ASP A 227 3.20 3.64 40.93
C ASP A 227 3.84 5.04 41.01
N TRP A 228 4.71 5.32 40.03
CA TRP A 228 5.48 6.56 39.95
C TRP A 228 4.61 7.71 39.45
N GLU A 229 3.61 8.07 40.26
CA GLU A 229 2.61 9.06 39.90
C GLU A 229 3.05 10.50 40.19
N ASP A 230 4.29 10.81 40.59
CA ASP A 230 4.64 12.22 40.87
C ASP A 230 4.62 13.10 39.61
N TYR A 231 4.23 14.37 39.76
CA TYR A 231 4.16 15.35 38.66
C TYR A 231 5.45 15.41 37.83
N ASP A 232 6.59 15.51 38.51
CA ASP A 232 7.90 15.58 37.88
C ASP A 232 8.17 14.33 37.01
N LYS A 233 7.69 13.16 37.44
CA LYS A 233 7.85 11.90 36.73
C LYS A 233 6.94 11.84 35.51
N TYR A 234 5.70 12.32 35.59
CA TYR A 234 4.81 12.42 34.42
C TYR A 234 5.36 13.36 33.34
N VAL A 235 5.92 14.51 33.74
CA VAL A 235 6.55 15.46 32.80
C VAL A 235 7.76 14.81 32.12
N VAL A 236 8.60 14.10 32.88
CA VAL A 236 9.76 13.37 32.33
C VAL A 236 9.31 12.27 31.36
N PHE A 237 8.30 11.48 31.72
CA PHE A 237 7.78 10.40 30.86
C PHE A 237 7.15 10.94 29.58
N ALA A 238 6.36 12.01 29.67
CA ALA A 238 5.76 12.63 28.49
C ALA A 238 6.80 13.28 27.58
N GLY A 239 7.78 13.99 28.15
CA GLY A 239 8.91 14.54 27.41
C GLY A 239 9.68 13.45 26.67
N PHE A 240 9.98 12.34 27.35
CA PHE A 240 10.58 11.17 26.73
C PHE A 240 9.73 10.61 25.59
N ASN A 241 8.42 10.41 25.79
CA ASN A 241 7.53 9.86 24.76
C ASN A 241 7.46 10.76 23.53
N VAL A 242 7.36 12.08 23.71
CA VAL A 242 7.32 13.05 22.60
C VAL A 242 8.61 13.00 21.80
N ILE A 243 9.77 13.09 22.48
CA ILE A 243 11.08 13.03 21.84
C ILE A 243 11.26 11.67 21.14
N TRP A 244 10.94 10.57 21.81
CA TRP A 244 11.10 9.24 21.27
C TRP A 244 10.21 9.02 20.04
N CYS A 245 8.94 9.45 20.08
CA CYS A 245 8.03 9.42 18.93
C CYS A 245 8.60 10.15 17.70
N THR A 246 9.29 11.29 17.89
CA THR A 246 9.95 11.96 16.74
C THR A 246 11.13 11.17 16.20
N ILE A 247 11.99 10.68 17.09
CA ILE A 247 13.19 9.93 16.71
C ILE A 247 12.80 8.69 15.91
N ILE A 248 11.75 7.96 16.32
CA ILE A 248 11.36 6.73 15.63
C ILE A 248 10.87 7.00 14.21
N LEU A 249 10.13 8.08 13.98
CA LEU A 249 9.60 8.39 12.66
C LEU A 249 10.71 8.87 11.72
N GLU A 250 11.61 9.71 12.21
CA GLU A 250 12.73 10.21 11.40
C GLU A 250 13.76 9.12 11.09
N LEU A 251 14.06 8.25 12.05
CA LEU A 251 14.91 7.09 11.80
C LEU A 251 14.25 6.12 10.81
N TRP A 252 12.94 5.91 10.89
CA TRP A 252 12.23 5.12 9.88
C TRP A 252 12.33 5.73 8.48
N LYS A 253 12.16 7.05 8.31
CA LYS A 253 12.36 7.71 7.00
C LYS A 253 13.74 7.42 6.42
N ARG A 254 14.78 7.54 7.25
CA ARG A 254 16.17 7.27 6.85
C ARG A 254 16.39 5.81 6.48
N CYS A 255 15.88 4.88 7.29
CA CYS A 255 15.94 3.44 7.04
C CYS A 255 15.18 3.05 5.78
N SER A 256 13.97 3.56 5.60
CA SER A 256 13.11 3.35 4.42
C SER A 256 13.79 3.86 3.15
N ALA A 257 14.40 5.05 3.18
CA ALA A 257 15.16 5.58 2.05
C ALA A 257 16.39 4.72 1.72
N SER A 258 17.11 4.24 2.74
CA SER A 258 18.26 3.33 2.57
C SER A 258 17.84 2.00 1.94
N LEU A 259 16.76 1.39 2.43
CA LEU A 259 16.17 0.16 1.88
C LEU A 259 15.70 0.37 0.44
N ALA A 260 14.97 1.45 0.16
CA ALA A 260 14.47 1.78 -1.17
C ALA A 260 15.61 2.05 -2.17
N TYR A 261 16.72 2.66 -1.72
CA TYR A 261 17.92 2.84 -2.55
C TYR A 261 18.60 1.49 -2.83
N ARG A 262 18.85 0.69 -1.78
CA ARG A 262 19.45 -0.64 -1.90
C ARG A 262 18.64 -1.57 -2.79
N TRP A 263 17.32 -1.40 -2.79
CA TRP A 263 16.41 -2.16 -3.64
C TRP A 263 16.21 -1.58 -5.04
N GLY A 264 16.67 -0.35 -5.30
CA GLY A 264 16.53 0.31 -6.60
C GLY A 264 15.14 0.92 -6.84
N THR A 265 14.22 0.82 -5.88
CA THR A 265 12.86 1.36 -6.01
C THR A 265 12.78 2.87 -5.83
N LEU A 266 13.77 3.49 -5.17
CA LEU A 266 13.82 4.95 -4.97
C LEU A 266 13.96 5.72 -6.29
N SER A 267 14.76 5.19 -7.21
CA SER A 267 15.04 5.82 -8.51
C SER A 267 13.98 5.50 -9.58
N ARG A 268 13.00 4.64 -9.27
CA ARG A 268 11.91 4.31 -10.18
C ARG A 268 10.97 5.52 -10.28
N LYS A 269 10.96 6.17 -11.44
CA LYS A 269 10.11 7.34 -11.68
C LYS A 269 8.64 6.91 -11.72
N LYS A 270 7.90 7.11 -10.62
CA LYS A 270 6.45 6.86 -10.51
C LYS A 270 5.61 7.52 -11.63
N ALA A 271 6.12 8.57 -12.25
CA ALA A 271 5.45 9.25 -13.38
C ALA A 271 5.35 8.40 -14.66
N PHE A 272 6.15 7.33 -14.79
CA PHE A 272 6.11 6.39 -15.90
C PHE A 272 5.40 5.07 -15.55
N GLU A 273 4.82 4.96 -14.35
CA GLU A 273 3.97 3.81 -14.02
C GLU A 273 2.69 3.89 -14.87
N GLU A 274 2.35 2.76 -15.49
CA GLU A 274 1.19 2.69 -16.36
C GLU A 274 -0.11 3.02 -15.60
N PRO A 275 -1.08 3.67 -16.26
CA PRO A 275 -2.38 3.91 -15.66
C PRO A 275 -3.02 2.58 -15.26
N ARG A 276 -3.66 2.59 -14.08
CA ARG A 276 -4.31 1.41 -13.51
C ARG A 276 -5.19 0.72 -14.56
N PRO A 277 -5.30 -0.62 -14.57
CA PRO A 277 -6.13 -1.34 -15.54
C PRO A 277 -7.61 -0.90 -15.54
N GLY A 278 -8.11 -0.42 -14.38
CA GLY A 278 -9.46 0.13 -14.20
C GLY A 278 -9.64 1.60 -14.62
N PHE A 279 -8.60 2.28 -15.12
CA PHE A 279 -8.72 3.64 -15.61
C PHE A 279 -9.41 3.63 -16.98
N HIS A 280 -10.22 4.64 -17.21
CA HIS A 280 -10.94 4.83 -18.46
C HIS A 280 -11.05 6.32 -18.72
N GLY A 281 -10.78 6.67 -19.97
CA GLY A 281 -10.68 8.02 -20.46
C GLY A 281 -10.76 7.99 -21.98
N VAL A 282 -10.70 9.16 -22.59
CA VAL A 282 -10.55 9.27 -24.04
C VAL A 282 -9.10 8.95 -24.36
N LEU A 283 -8.83 8.11 -25.36
CA LEU A 283 -7.45 7.89 -25.79
C LEU A 283 -6.85 9.20 -26.26
N GLY A 284 -5.66 9.50 -25.76
CA GLY A 284 -4.87 10.62 -26.22
C GLY A 284 -3.39 10.41 -25.92
N PHE A 285 -2.59 11.27 -26.53
CA PHE A 285 -1.15 11.23 -26.36
C PHE A 285 -0.76 11.88 -25.03
N ASN A 286 -0.08 11.14 -24.17
CA ASN A 286 0.43 11.70 -22.91
C ASN A 286 1.72 12.48 -23.19
N PRO A 287 1.79 13.80 -22.93
CA PRO A 287 2.96 14.62 -23.25
C PRO A 287 4.20 14.28 -22.42
N VAL A 288 4.04 13.53 -21.31
CA VAL A 288 5.15 13.13 -20.43
C VAL A 288 5.71 11.77 -20.81
N THR A 289 4.85 10.78 -21.06
CA THR A 289 5.28 9.40 -21.39
C THR A 289 5.48 9.20 -22.88
N GLY A 290 4.84 10.02 -23.72
CA GLY A 290 4.82 9.84 -25.17
C GLY A 290 4.01 8.61 -25.63
N ARG A 291 3.25 7.98 -24.73
CA ARG A 291 2.44 6.79 -25.01
C ARG A 291 0.98 7.19 -25.24
N GLU A 292 0.27 6.41 -26.06
CA GLU A 292 -1.18 6.51 -26.18
C GLU A 292 -1.85 5.90 -24.96
N GLU A 293 -2.43 6.75 -24.11
CA GLU A 293 -3.03 6.35 -22.85
C GLU A 293 -4.44 6.96 -22.73
N PRO A 294 -5.37 6.32 -21.99
CA PRO A 294 -6.65 6.94 -21.69
C PRO A 294 -6.43 8.16 -20.81
N LEU A 295 -6.77 9.36 -21.29
CA LEU A 295 -6.69 10.62 -20.56
C LEU A 295 -8.04 10.97 -19.91
N TYR A 296 -8.00 11.41 -18.66
CA TYR A 296 -9.18 11.92 -17.95
C TYR A 296 -8.93 13.35 -17.44
N PRO A 297 -9.82 14.32 -17.72
CA PRO A 297 -9.63 15.71 -17.30
C PRO A 297 -9.55 15.85 -15.77
N ASN A 298 -8.47 16.47 -15.28
CA ASN A 298 -8.24 16.67 -13.85
C ASN A 298 -9.35 17.48 -13.17
N ALA A 299 -9.92 18.49 -13.83
CA ALA A 299 -11.00 19.31 -13.25
C ALA A 299 -12.27 18.48 -12.93
N LYS A 300 -12.67 17.57 -13.82
CA LYS A 300 -13.80 16.66 -13.59
C LYS A 300 -13.52 15.70 -12.43
N ARG A 301 -12.26 15.28 -12.28
CA ARG A 301 -11.82 14.42 -11.18
C ARG A 301 -11.90 15.16 -9.84
N GLN A 302 -11.34 16.36 -9.77
CA GLN A 302 -11.36 17.17 -8.55
C GLN A 302 -12.79 17.53 -8.15
N LEU A 303 -13.65 17.88 -9.11
CA LEU A 303 -15.05 18.17 -8.83
C LEU A 303 -15.78 16.96 -8.22
N ARG A 304 -15.54 15.73 -8.71
CA ARG A 304 -16.10 14.52 -8.08
C ARG A 304 -15.61 14.31 -6.66
N ILE A 305 -14.30 14.48 -6.41
CA ILE A 305 -13.71 14.30 -5.08
C ILE A 305 -14.32 15.32 -4.10
N TYR A 306 -14.34 16.61 -4.46
CA TYR A 306 -14.79 17.65 -3.55
C TYR A 306 -16.32 17.71 -3.38
N LEU A 307 -17.12 17.43 -4.41
CA LEU A 307 -18.59 17.54 -4.30
C LEU A 307 -19.26 16.25 -3.82
N VAL A 308 -18.62 15.09 -3.97
CA VAL A 308 -19.24 13.81 -3.63
C VAL A 308 -18.49 13.13 -2.49
N SER A 309 -17.20 12.85 -2.67
CA SER A 309 -16.43 12.07 -1.68
C SER A 309 -16.29 12.83 -0.36
N LEU A 310 -15.97 14.13 -0.40
CA LEU A 310 -15.76 14.92 0.82
C LEU A 310 -17.05 15.09 1.66
N PRO A 311 -18.22 15.46 1.10
CA PRO A 311 -19.46 15.53 1.88
C PRO A 311 -19.88 14.17 2.45
N PHE A 312 -19.65 13.08 1.71
CA PHE A 312 -19.91 11.73 2.20
C PHE A 312 -19.06 11.41 3.43
N VAL A 313 -17.75 11.71 3.40
CA VAL A 313 -16.86 11.50 4.55
C VAL A 313 -17.29 12.32 5.75
N LEU A 314 -17.62 13.60 5.55
CA LEU A 314 -18.09 14.47 6.62
C LEU A 314 -19.39 13.94 7.24
N LEU A 315 -20.30 13.40 6.43
CA LEU A 315 -21.53 12.76 6.92
C LEU A 315 -21.22 11.49 7.74
N CYS A 316 -20.31 10.64 7.28
CA CYS A 316 -19.88 9.45 8.03
C CYS A 316 -19.19 9.83 9.34
N LEU A 317 -18.36 10.88 9.34
CA LEU A 317 -17.72 11.40 10.53
C LEU A 317 -18.75 11.99 11.51
N TYR A 318 -19.77 12.71 11.03
CA TYR A 318 -20.87 13.15 11.88
C TYR A 318 -21.66 11.98 12.50
N LEU A 319 -22.02 10.98 11.68
CA LEU A 319 -22.78 9.81 12.15
C LEU A 319 -22.03 9.03 13.21
N SER A 320 -20.71 8.86 13.05
CA SER A 320 -19.89 8.17 14.03
C SER A 320 -19.77 8.92 15.35
N LEU A 321 -19.59 10.26 15.32
CA LEU A 321 -19.64 11.09 16.52
C LEU A 321 -21.01 11.00 17.22
N TYR A 322 -22.10 10.90 16.45
CA TYR A 322 -23.43 10.71 17.01
C TYR A 322 -23.59 9.34 17.72
N VAL A 323 -23.09 8.26 17.11
CA VAL A 323 -23.07 6.93 17.74
C VAL A 323 -22.22 6.94 19.03
N MET A 324 -21.11 7.68 19.05
CA MET A 324 -20.31 7.88 20.26
C MET A 324 -21.11 8.55 21.38
N MET A 325 -21.90 9.56 21.07
CA MET A 325 -22.74 10.24 22.07
C MET A 325 -23.79 9.31 22.66
N ILE A 326 -24.39 8.44 21.85
CA ILE A 326 -25.30 7.41 22.34
C ILE A 326 -24.57 6.44 23.28
N TYR A 327 -23.35 6.03 22.93
CA TYR A 327 -22.51 5.20 23.81
C TYR A 327 -22.27 5.86 25.17
N PHE A 328 -21.89 7.15 25.21
CA PHE A 328 -21.69 7.85 26.48
C PHE A 328 -22.98 7.96 27.30
N GLN A 329 -24.13 8.15 26.67
CA GLN A 329 -25.42 8.17 27.36
C GLN A 329 -25.75 6.78 27.95
N MET A 330 -25.50 5.70 27.21
CA MET A 330 -25.68 4.34 27.71
C MET A 330 -24.72 4.01 28.87
N GLU A 331 -23.46 4.41 28.77
CA GLU A 331 -22.47 4.21 29.82
C GLU A 331 -22.87 4.97 31.10
N ALA A 332 -23.23 6.27 30.98
CA ALA A 332 -23.70 7.07 32.11
C ALA A 332 -24.95 6.48 32.77
N TRP A 333 -25.88 5.96 31.96
CA TRP A 333 -27.08 5.27 32.46
C TRP A 333 -26.72 4.01 33.26
N VAL A 334 -25.83 3.16 32.74
CA VAL A 334 -25.39 1.95 33.44
C VAL A 334 -24.61 2.28 34.73
N LEU A 335 -23.74 3.31 34.69
CA LEU A 335 -23.07 3.80 35.90
C LEU A 335 -24.09 4.24 36.96
N SER A 336 -25.15 4.96 36.57
CA SER A 336 -26.19 5.39 37.51
C SER A 336 -26.93 4.24 38.20
N ILE A 337 -27.07 3.10 37.53
CA ILE A 337 -27.66 1.88 38.09
C ILE A 337 -26.69 1.20 39.07
N HIS A 338 -25.41 1.16 38.72
CA HIS A 338 -24.39 0.57 39.59
C HIS A 338 -24.17 1.38 40.87
N ASP A 339 -24.23 2.71 40.79
CA ASP A 339 -24.11 3.60 41.95
C ASP A 339 -25.30 3.45 42.93
N GLN A 340 -26.50 3.14 42.42
CA GLN A 340 -27.69 2.91 43.26
C GLN A 340 -27.64 1.55 43.97
N GLU A 341 -27.24 0.49 43.27
CA GLU A 341 -27.15 -0.87 43.81
C GLU A 341 -25.82 -1.54 43.42
N PRO A 342 -24.75 -1.34 44.21
CA PRO A 342 -23.45 -1.96 43.94
C PRO A 342 -23.55 -3.46 44.22
N SER A 343 -23.67 -4.24 43.15
CA SER A 343 -23.76 -5.69 43.16
C SER A 343 -22.84 -6.28 42.11
N PHE A 344 -22.54 -7.57 42.23
CA PHE A 344 -21.74 -8.29 41.23
C PHE A 344 -22.38 -8.19 39.83
N TRP A 345 -23.71 -8.30 39.74
CA TRP A 345 -24.44 -8.21 38.48
C TRP A 345 -24.39 -6.81 37.85
N THR A 346 -24.47 -5.75 38.66
CA THR A 346 -24.33 -4.38 38.16
C THR A 346 -22.89 -4.06 37.75
N ALA A 347 -21.88 -4.69 38.37
CA ALA A 347 -20.49 -4.60 37.92
C ALA A 347 -20.27 -5.27 36.55
N VAL A 348 -20.91 -6.42 36.29
CA VAL A 348 -20.90 -7.04 34.96
C VAL A 348 -21.61 -6.16 33.92
N LEU A 349 -22.70 -5.48 34.33
CA LEU A 349 -23.47 -4.59 33.47
C LEU A 349 -22.62 -3.44 32.89
N LEU A 350 -21.63 -2.93 33.64
CA LEU A 350 -20.71 -1.85 33.17
C LEU A 350 -19.96 -2.21 31.87
N PHE A 351 -19.69 -3.49 31.61
CA PHE A 351 -18.98 -3.90 30.41
C PHE A 351 -19.88 -3.99 29.18
N ILE A 352 -21.20 -4.12 29.35
CA ILE A 352 -22.15 -4.34 28.25
C ILE A 352 -22.15 -3.18 27.23
N PRO A 353 -22.24 -1.89 27.63
CA PRO A 353 -22.18 -0.78 26.68
C PRO A 353 -20.91 -0.78 25.82
N SER A 354 -19.76 -1.13 26.42
CA SER A 354 -18.49 -1.21 25.70
C SER A 354 -18.47 -2.34 24.66
N ILE A 355 -19.04 -3.50 24.98
CA ILE A 355 -19.15 -4.63 24.05
C ILE A 355 -20.08 -4.30 22.90
N ILE A 356 -21.26 -3.73 23.18
CA ILE A 356 -22.23 -3.31 22.15
C ILE A 356 -21.58 -2.28 21.22
N TYR A 357 -20.90 -1.29 21.77
CA TYR A 357 -20.22 -0.26 21.00
C TYR A 357 -19.12 -0.85 20.10
N ALA A 358 -18.33 -1.81 20.60
CA ALA A 358 -17.31 -2.48 19.80
C ALA A 358 -17.91 -3.23 18.59
N VAL A 359 -19.02 -3.94 18.78
CA VAL A 359 -19.73 -4.63 17.69
C VAL A 359 -20.30 -3.63 16.67
N VAL A 360 -20.89 -2.53 17.14
CA VAL A 360 -21.45 -1.49 16.26
C VAL A 360 -20.34 -0.83 15.42
N ILE A 361 -19.19 -0.53 16.00
CA ILE A 361 -18.05 0.02 15.25
C ILE A 361 -17.59 -0.94 14.16
N GLU A 362 -17.42 -2.23 14.47
CA GLU A 362 -16.94 -3.21 13.48
C GLU A 362 -17.93 -3.33 12.31
N ALA A 363 -19.24 -3.32 12.59
CA ALA A 363 -20.27 -3.29 11.56
C ALA A 363 -20.23 -1.99 10.72
N MET A 364 -20.07 -0.83 11.36
CA MET A 364 -19.94 0.45 10.66
C MET A 364 -18.69 0.49 9.78
N ASN A 365 -17.56 -0.05 10.25
CA ASN A 365 -16.31 -0.13 9.47
C ASN A 365 -16.49 -0.96 8.20
N LEU A 366 -17.22 -2.08 8.27
CA LEU A 366 -17.52 -2.89 7.09
C LEU A 366 -18.34 -2.12 6.05
N VAL A 367 -19.42 -1.45 6.49
CA VAL A 367 -20.27 -0.65 5.62
C VAL A 367 -19.48 0.52 5.01
N TYR A 368 -18.65 1.18 5.83
CA TYR A 368 -17.82 2.28 5.38
C TYR A 368 -16.80 1.85 4.33
N ARG A 369 -16.11 0.71 4.53
CA ARG A 369 -15.16 0.15 3.56
C ARG A 369 -15.83 -0.11 2.21
N TYR A 370 -16.99 -0.77 2.23
CA TYR A 370 -17.75 -1.04 1.01
C TYR A 370 -18.13 0.25 0.26
N ALA A 371 -18.64 1.25 1.00
CA ALA A 371 -19.00 2.54 0.41
C ALA A 371 -17.79 3.33 -0.10
N ALA A 372 -16.68 3.32 0.64
CA ALA A 372 -15.43 3.97 0.28
C ALA A 372 -14.81 3.37 -0.98
N GLU A 373 -14.79 2.03 -1.11
CA GLU A 373 -14.33 1.34 -2.32
C GLU A 373 -15.18 1.75 -3.52
N PHE A 374 -16.51 1.71 -3.38
CA PHE A 374 -17.43 2.12 -4.44
C PHE A 374 -17.22 3.58 -4.88
N LEU A 375 -17.09 4.52 -3.93
CA LEU A 375 -16.83 5.93 -4.22
C LEU A 375 -15.46 6.15 -4.86
N THR A 376 -14.45 5.41 -4.44
CA THR A 376 -13.08 5.52 -4.96
C THR A 376 -13.01 4.97 -6.39
N GLU A 377 -13.72 3.87 -6.69
CA GLU A 377 -13.89 3.40 -8.06
C GLU A 377 -14.60 4.45 -8.93
N TRP A 378 -15.64 5.09 -8.41
CA TRP A 378 -16.38 6.14 -9.10
C TRP A 378 -15.58 7.43 -9.32
N GLY A 379 -14.62 7.73 -8.44
CA GLY A 379 -13.72 8.89 -8.50
C GLY A 379 -12.72 8.88 -9.65
N LYS A 380 -12.49 7.71 -10.29
CA LYS A 380 -11.66 7.54 -11.50
C LYS A 380 -10.20 8.06 -11.37
N THR A 381 -9.41 7.52 -10.46
CA THR A 381 -7.97 7.87 -10.32
C THR A 381 -7.09 7.14 -11.35
N ALA A 382 -6.08 7.78 -11.93
CA ALA A 382 -5.23 7.17 -12.96
C ALA A 382 -4.19 6.19 -12.40
N ALA A 383 -3.52 6.54 -11.30
CA ALA A 383 -2.50 5.70 -10.71
C ALA A 383 -3.10 4.74 -9.66
N PRO A 384 -2.71 3.45 -9.65
CA PRO A 384 -3.17 2.50 -8.63
C PRO A 384 -2.71 2.94 -7.23
N ALA A 385 -1.49 3.48 -7.11
CA ALA A 385 -0.99 4.05 -5.86
C ALA A 385 -1.83 5.24 -5.37
N ALA A 386 -2.33 6.09 -6.26
CA ALA A 386 -3.17 7.23 -5.89
C ALA A 386 -4.63 6.84 -5.62
N GLN A 387 -5.12 5.72 -6.17
CA GLN A 387 -6.42 5.16 -5.79
C GLN A 387 -6.36 4.59 -4.39
N ASN A 388 -5.38 3.73 -4.14
CA ASN A 388 -5.13 3.16 -2.83
C ASN A 388 -4.90 4.27 -1.81
N ALA A 389 -4.12 5.30 -2.15
CA ALA A 389 -3.98 6.52 -1.35
C ALA A 389 -5.31 7.21 -1.03
N LEU A 390 -6.23 7.31 -1.99
CA LEU A 390 -7.47 8.06 -1.82
C LEU A 390 -8.50 7.23 -1.05
N SER A 391 -8.60 5.92 -1.31
CA SER A 391 -9.38 5.00 -0.47
C SER A 391 -8.80 4.88 0.94
N GLU A 392 -7.47 4.88 1.06
CA GLU A 392 -6.76 4.76 2.33
C GLU A 392 -6.80 6.07 3.11
N LEU A 393 -6.77 7.25 2.48
CA LEU A 393 -6.96 8.56 3.12
C LEU A 393 -8.43 8.79 3.52
N LEU A 394 -9.38 8.23 2.76
CA LEU A 394 -10.77 8.11 3.16
C LEU A 394 -10.92 7.15 4.36
N LEU A 395 -10.19 6.04 4.40
CA LEU A 395 -10.14 5.10 5.53
C LEU A 395 -9.34 5.62 6.75
N HIS A 396 -8.30 6.43 6.53
CA HIS A 396 -7.36 6.96 7.53
C HIS A 396 -7.81 8.27 8.17
N LEU A 397 -8.92 8.88 7.72
CA LEU A 397 -9.85 9.43 8.71
C LEU A 397 -10.42 8.22 9.45
N ASP A 398 -9.58 7.60 10.27
CA ASP A 398 -9.99 6.61 11.25
C ASP A 398 -10.85 7.39 12.24
N VAL A 399 -12.12 7.47 11.88
CA VAL A 399 -13.24 7.76 12.76
C VAL A 399 -13.00 7.05 14.09
N HIS A 400 -12.48 5.82 14.09
CA HIS A 400 -12.09 5.09 15.29
C HIS A 400 -10.96 5.74 16.12
N GLN A 401 -9.90 6.27 15.50
CA GLN A 401 -8.81 6.97 16.21
C GLN A 401 -9.30 8.30 16.79
N LEU A 402 -10.10 9.04 16.02
CA LEU A 402 -10.71 10.29 16.49
C LEU A 402 -11.72 10.04 17.62
N LEU A 403 -12.55 8.99 17.53
CA LEU A 403 -13.47 8.60 18.60
C LEU A 403 -12.73 8.05 19.82
N THR A 404 -11.64 7.31 19.65
CA THR A 404 -10.81 6.84 20.76
C THR A 404 -10.11 8.02 21.45
N PHE A 405 -9.63 9.00 20.68
CA PHE A 405 -9.08 10.25 21.18
C PHE A 405 -10.12 11.06 21.96
N VAL A 406 -11.35 11.19 21.44
CA VAL A 406 -12.45 11.87 22.14
C VAL A 406 -12.87 11.10 23.39
N ARG A 407 -12.92 9.77 23.36
CA ARG A 407 -13.17 8.91 24.53
C ARG A 407 -12.11 9.09 25.62
N LYS A 408 -10.84 9.20 25.24
CA LYS A 408 -9.72 9.48 26.15
C LYS A 408 -9.83 10.88 26.78
N LEU A 409 -10.24 11.88 26.01
CA LEU A 409 -10.46 13.26 26.47
C LEU A 409 -11.63 13.39 27.45
N VAL A 410 -12.70 12.62 27.25
CA VAL A 410 -13.96 12.78 28.00
C VAL A 410 -14.00 11.97 29.29
N ASN A 411 -13.50 10.72 29.32
CA ASN A 411 -13.81 9.79 30.43
C ASN A 411 -12.65 9.35 31.33
N HIS A 412 -11.43 9.90 31.17
CA HIS A 412 -10.23 9.61 31.99
C HIS A 412 -9.86 8.11 32.19
N ARG A 413 -10.59 7.16 31.61
CA ARG A 413 -10.36 5.72 31.75
C ARG A 413 -9.76 5.12 30.49
N PHE A 414 -8.65 4.41 30.71
CA PHE A 414 -7.90 3.71 29.69
C PHE A 414 -8.65 2.44 29.27
N SER A 415 -9.10 2.36 28.02
CA SER A 415 -9.42 1.09 27.38
C SER A 415 -8.53 0.96 26.16
N PHE A 416 -7.49 0.13 26.27
CA PHE A 416 -6.60 -0.22 25.17
C PHE A 416 -7.19 -1.43 24.46
N SER A 417 -8.09 -1.21 23.52
CA SER A 417 -8.52 -2.28 22.62
C SER A 417 -8.79 -1.77 21.22
N SER A 418 -8.22 -2.50 20.27
CA SER A 418 -8.36 -2.41 18.82
C SER A 418 -7.59 -1.29 18.11
N LEU A 419 -6.29 -1.51 17.97
CA LEU A 419 -5.48 -0.90 16.92
C LEU A 419 -4.91 -1.99 16.01
N THR A 420 -5.78 -2.89 15.56
CA THR A 420 -5.42 -3.97 14.63
C THR A 420 -6.63 -4.41 13.80
N SER A 421 -7.02 -3.67 12.77
CA SER A 421 -7.62 -4.33 11.60
C SER A 421 -7.43 -3.50 10.32
N SER A 422 -6.77 -4.14 9.34
CA SER A 422 -6.53 -3.69 7.96
C SER A 422 -5.54 -2.56 7.74
N ILE A 423 -4.27 -2.88 7.97
CA ILE A 423 -3.22 -2.42 7.05
C ILE A 423 -3.23 -3.41 5.89
N THR A 424 -3.90 -3.06 4.78
CA THR A 424 -3.72 -3.81 3.53
C THR A 424 -2.29 -3.57 3.04
N SER A 425 -1.61 -4.66 2.72
CA SER A 425 -0.15 -4.76 2.65
C SER A 425 0.53 -4.06 1.45
N ASP A 426 -0.20 -3.24 0.70
CA ASP A 426 0.24 -2.80 -0.62
C ASP A 426 0.71 -1.33 -0.73
N LEU A 427 0.58 -0.46 0.28
CA LEU A 427 1.02 0.93 0.12
C LEU A 427 1.68 1.61 1.34
N LEU A 428 2.52 0.84 2.03
CA LEU A 428 3.11 1.18 3.32
C LEU A 428 4.12 2.34 3.35
N SER A 429 4.62 2.87 2.22
CA SER A 429 5.82 3.73 2.29
C SER A 429 5.56 5.23 2.47
N LEU A 430 4.44 5.75 1.95
CA LEU A 430 4.19 7.21 1.95
C LEU A 430 2.96 7.61 2.78
N HIS A 431 1.89 6.81 2.75
CA HIS A 431 0.65 7.14 3.49
C HIS A 431 0.75 6.74 4.95
N LEU A 432 1.33 5.56 5.25
CA LEU A 432 1.60 5.17 6.63
C LEU A 432 2.56 6.16 7.32
N GLN A 433 3.49 6.76 6.57
CA GLN A 433 4.37 7.81 7.10
C GLN A 433 3.57 9.06 7.50
N LEU A 434 2.73 9.57 6.61
CA LEU A 434 1.86 10.71 6.91
C LEU A 434 0.91 10.38 8.08
N ALA A 435 0.37 9.16 8.12
CA ALA A 435 -0.48 8.68 9.20
C ALA A 435 0.24 8.61 10.55
N PHE A 436 1.48 8.11 10.57
CA PHE A 436 2.24 8.10 11.81
C PHE A 436 2.66 9.50 12.26
N GLU A 437 2.99 10.39 11.32
CA GLU A 437 3.25 11.79 11.63
C GLU A 437 2.01 12.44 12.25
N THR A 438 0.82 12.28 11.65
CA THR A 438 -0.42 12.81 12.22
C THR A 438 -0.73 12.18 13.57
N MET A 439 -0.58 10.85 13.73
CA MET A 439 -0.76 10.16 15.01
C MET A 439 0.23 10.62 16.08
N SER A 440 1.48 10.90 15.71
CA SER A 440 2.47 11.43 16.65
C SER A 440 2.09 12.83 17.14
N VAL A 441 1.63 13.71 16.23
CA VAL A 441 1.15 15.04 16.58
C VAL A 441 -0.09 14.95 17.48
N ILE A 442 -1.06 14.09 17.14
CA ILE A 442 -2.23 13.84 17.99
C ILE A 442 -1.80 13.29 19.35
N ALA A 443 -0.83 12.38 19.42
CA ALA A 443 -0.32 11.84 20.68
C ALA A 443 0.35 12.91 21.54
N VAL A 444 1.11 13.84 20.94
CA VAL A 444 1.67 15.00 21.66
C VAL A 444 0.54 15.84 22.25
N VAL A 445 -0.47 16.20 21.45
CA VAL A 445 -1.64 16.98 21.91
C VAL A 445 -2.38 16.23 23.03
N THR A 446 -2.55 14.91 22.89
CA THR A 446 -3.21 14.06 23.89
C THR A 446 -2.44 14.05 25.21
N ASN A 447 -1.13 13.78 25.17
CA ASN A 447 -0.29 13.69 26.37
C ASN A 447 -0.20 15.04 27.08
N CYS A 448 -0.05 16.12 26.33
CA CYS A 448 -0.03 17.48 26.85
C CYS A 448 -1.38 17.84 27.52
N GLY A 449 -2.50 17.48 26.89
CA GLY A 449 -3.84 17.63 27.48
C GLY A 449 -4.04 16.81 28.75
N LEU A 450 -3.62 15.53 28.75
CA LEU A 450 -3.74 14.64 29.91
C LEU A 450 -2.91 15.12 31.11
N ILE A 451 -1.70 15.60 30.87
CA ILE A 451 -0.87 16.22 31.93
C ILE A 451 -1.58 17.46 32.47
N GLY A 452 -2.10 18.35 31.60
CA GLY A 452 -2.84 19.53 32.05
C GLY A 452 -4.10 19.21 32.88
N MET A 453 -4.72 18.06 32.66
CA MET A 453 -5.90 17.62 33.41
C MET A 453 -5.57 16.84 34.70
N SER A 454 -4.30 16.50 34.94
CA SER A 454 -3.91 15.73 36.12
C SER A 454 -4.12 16.55 37.41
N PRO A 455 -4.63 15.93 38.49
CA PRO A 455 -4.92 16.62 39.74
C PRO A 455 -3.68 17.25 40.38
N GLN A 456 -2.49 16.69 40.11
CA GLN A 456 -1.22 17.20 40.63
C GLN A 456 -0.77 18.48 39.92
N VAL A 457 -1.05 18.62 38.62
CA VAL A 457 -0.70 19.82 37.85
C VAL A 457 -1.66 20.96 38.19
N ARG A 458 -2.94 20.64 38.35
CA ARG A 458 -3.95 21.59 38.81
C ARG A 458 -3.66 22.12 40.21
N ALA A 459 -3.06 21.31 41.09
CA ALA A 459 -2.63 21.76 42.41
C ALA A 459 -1.50 22.80 42.36
N PHE A 460 -0.66 22.81 41.32
CA PHE A 460 0.42 23.79 41.13
C PHE A 460 -0.06 25.13 40.55
N PHE A 461 -1.17 25.15 39.80
CA PHE A 461 -1.76 26.36 39.21
C PHE A 461 -3.20 26.57 39.69
N PRO A 462 -3.43 26.84 40.99
CA PRO A 462 -4.78 26.94 41.56
C PRO A 462 -5.58 28.15 41.07
N ASP A 463 -4.92 29.22 40.61
CA ASP A 463 -5.57 30.52 40.33
C ASP A 463 -5.72 30.86 38.83
N SER A 464 -5.15 30.08 37.90
CA SER A 464 -5.22 30.42 36.47
C SER A 464 -5.05 29.23 35.52
N ASP A 465 -6.17 28.62 35.13
CA ASP A 465 -6.24 27.59 34.08
C ASP A 465 -5.64 28.06 32.74
N SER A 466 -5.66 29.37 32.46
CA SER A 466 -5.17 29.94 31.21
C SER A 466 -3.64 29.92 31.07
N GLN A 467 -2.89 29.98 32.17
CA GLN A 467 -1.42 29.87 32.13
C GLN A 467 -0.96 28.44 31.85
N LEU A 468 -1.66 27.45 32.41
CA LEU A 468 -1.41 26.03 32.16
C LEU A 468 -1.66 25.68 30.69
N ILE A 469 -2.76 26.17 30.10
CA ILE A 469 -3.06 26.01 28.68
C ILE A 469 -1.97 26.68 27.83
N LEU A 470 -1.50 27.88 28.19
CA LEU A 470 -0.48 28.60 27.43
C LEU A 470 0.87 27.86 27.37
N TRP A 471 1.32 27.29 28.50
CA TRP A 471 2.56 26.49 28.56
C TRP A 471 2.44 25.18 27.79
N THR A 472 1.28 24.53 27.87
CA THR A 472 0.95 23.30 27.14
C THR A 472 0.99 23.55 25.63
N VAL A 473 0.38 24.65 25.17
CA VAL A 473 0.39 25.10 23.77
C VAL A 473 1.79 25.57 23.33
N ALA A 474 2.59 26.17 24.22
CA ALA A 474 3.96 26.56 23.89
C ALA A 474 4.87 25.36 23.61
N ILE A 475 4.77 24.30 24.41
CA ILE A 475 5.48 23.02 24.18
C ILE A 475 5.01 22.39 22.85
N GLU A 476 3.70 22.45 22.57
CA GLU A 476 3.09 21.98 21.32
C GLU A 476 3.64 22.71 20.08
N VAL A 477 3.81 24.03 20.12
CA VAL A 477 4.25 24.85 18.97
C VAL A 477 5.76 24.72 18.69
N ILE A 478 6.58 24.47 19.72
CA ILE A 478 8.04 24.36 19.58
C ILE A 478 8.42 23.03 18.91
N HIS A 479 7.68 21.96 19.18
CA HIS A 479 7.99 20.60 18.72
C HIS A 479 8.07 20.45 17.17
N PRO A 480 7.09 20.88 16.36
CA PRO A 480 7.18 20.79 14.89
C PRO A 480 8.28 21.68 14.28
N ARG A 481 8.56 22.84 14.90
CA ARG A 481 9.59 23.77 14.42
C ARG A 481 11.00 23.24 14.65
N LEU A 482 11.23 22.62 15.81
CA LEU A 482 12.49 21.95 16.12
C LEU A 482 12.76 20.77 15.17
N LEU A 483 11.71 20.03 14.81
CA LEU A 483 11.75 18.94 13.82
C LEU A 483 12.25 19.40 12.44
N SER A 484 11.81 20.59 12.00
CA SER A 484 12.20 21.14 10.69
C SER A 484 13.63 21.67 10.62
N HIS A 485 14.22 22.03 11.77
CA HIS A 485 15.53 22.70 11.85
C HIS A 485 16.68 21.76 12.22
N LEU A 486 16.39 20.64 12.90
CA LEU A 486 17.44 19.76 13.43
C LEU A 486 18.05 18.79 12.43
N GLN A 487 17.59 18.68 11.17
CA GLN A 487 18.13 17.62 10.32
C GLN A 487 18.32 17.94 8.82
N PRO A 488 19.51 17.61 8.28
CA PRO A 488 19.83 17.76 6.87
C PRO A 488 19.11 16.72 6.00
N ASP A 489 18.90 17.07 4.74
CA ASP A 489 18.21 16.25 3.75
C ASP A 489 18.64 14.77 3.79
N PRO A 490 17.68 13.82 3.65
CA PRO A 490 17.94 12.37 3.67
C PRO A 490 18.93 11.89 2.60
N HIS A 491 19.30 12.76 1.66
CA HIS A 491 20.19 12.49 0.54
C HIS A 491 21.68 12.78 0.81
N THR A 492 22.08 13.19 2.00
CA THR A 492 23.48 13.58 2.29
C THR A 492 24.49 12.44 2.18
N HIS A 493 24.08 11.18 2.42
CA HIS A 493 24.93 9.98 2.28
C HIS A 493 24.61 9.10 1.08
N ILE A 494 23.52 9.38 0.36
CA ILE A 494 23.19 8.67 -0.87
C ILE A 494 24.01 9.33 -1.99
N PRO A 495 24.89 8.59 -2.70
CA PRO A 495 25.65 9.18 -3.79
C PRO A 495 24.66 9.82 -4.78
N LYS A 496 24.80 11.13 -5.00
CA LYS A 496 23.99 11.82 -6.01
C LYS A 496 24.21 11.10 -7.33
N PRO A 497 23.15 10.69 -8.05
CA PRO A 497 23.33 10.10 -9.37
C PRO A 497 24.15 11.08 -10.21
N PRO A 498 25.14 10.61 -10.99
CA PRO A 498 25.94 11.50 -11.81
C PRO A 498 25.02 12.32 -12.70
N LEU A 499 25.12 13.65 -12.59
CA LEU A 499 24.29 14.65 -13.31
C LEU A 499 24.49 14.64 -14.85
N HIS A 500 25.15 13.63 -15.41
CA HIS A 500 25.43 13.48 -16.82
C HIS A 500 24.78 12.22 -17.39
N TYR A 501 23.47 12.27 -17.60
CA TYR A 501 22.84 11.52 -18.68
C TYR A 501 21.59 12.26 -19.16
N LYS A 502 21.80 13.32 -19.95
CA LYS A 502 20.81 13.70 -20.97
C LYS A 502 20.78 12.53 -21.95
N ALA A 503 19.82 11.64 -21.80
CA ALA A 503 19.46 10.73 -22.88
C ALA A 503 18.95 11.60 -24.04
N HIS A 504 19.84 11.94 -24.96
CA HIS A 504 19.46 12.39 -26.29
C HIS A 504 18.92 11.16 -27.02
N THR A 505 17.63 10.88 -26.86
CA THR A 505 16.89 10.09 -27.84
C THR A 505 16.61 11.03 -29.02
N HIS A 506 17.60 11.17 -29.90
CA HIS A 506 17.37 11.61 -31.27
C HIS A 506 16.50 10.53 -31.93
N TYR A 507 15.20 10.79 -32.05
CA TYR A 507 14.39 10.15 -33.08
C TYR A 507 14.69 10.89 -34.38
N ASP A 508 15.48 10.26 -35.25
CA ASP A 508 15.61 10.66 -36.63
C ASP A 508 14.24 10.53 -37.31
N THR A 509 13.58 11.67 -37.54
CA THR A 509 12.47 11.77 -38.49
C THR A 509 13.01 11.52 -39.90
N PRO A 510 12.50 10.54 -40.66
CA PRO A 510 12.85 10.41 -42.06
C PRO A 510 12.19 11.56 -42.84
N THR A 511 13.03 12.39 -43.45
CA THR A 511 12.70 13.35 -44.51
C THR A 511 11.83 12.68 -45.58
N SER A 512 10.56 13.05 -45.66
CA SER A 512 9.74 12.82 -46.84
C SER A 512 9.85 14.03 -47.77
N ILE A 513 10.30 13.73 -48.98
CA ILE A 513 10.34 14.58 -50.15
C ILE A 513 8.90 14.90 -50.55
N GLN A 514 8.53 16.19 -50.64
CA GLN A 514 7.50 16.66 -51.56
C GLN A 514 7.95 17.96 -52.21
N SER A 515 8.40 17.81 -53.45
CA SER A 515 8.51 18.82 -54.48
C SER A 515 7.14 19.31 -54.94
N THR A 516 7.12 20.56 -55.45
CA THR A 516 6.12 21.23 -56.32
C THR A 516 4.82 21.68 -55.61
N SER A 517 4.26 22.88 -55.81
CA SER A 517 4.33 23.86 -56.91
C SER A 517 3.80 25.25 -56.47
N SER A 518 4.45 26.29 -57.00
CA SER A 518 3.94 27.63 -57.39
C SER A 518 2.60 28.14 -56.82
N SER A 519 2.61 29.30 -56.16
CA SER A 519 2.41 30.63 -56.78
C SER A 519 2.74 31.75 -55.80
#